data_AF-A0A9E3B4F7-F1
#
_entry.id   AF-A0A9E3B4F7-F1
#
_cell.length_a   1.000
_cell.length_b   1.000
_cell.length_c   1.000
_cell.angle_alpha   90.00
_cell.angle_beta   90.00
_cell.angle_gamma   90.00
#
_symmetry.space_group_name_H-M   'P 1'
#
loop_
_entity.id
_entity.type
_entity.pdbx_description
1 polymer ?
#
loop_
_entity_poly.entity_id
_entity_poly.type
_entity_poly.pdbx_seq_one_letter_code
_entity_poly.pdbx_strand_id
1 'polypeptide(L)'
;AFDEHGLGAEPNNVIAVNSLIGYRALRFGKNLELILTDQRSYRSKEPTGDPATAALQELPFFPEDVQIVLDAGREANGGRPPEKIKFGTIEIANFRKDQPAQTVLGATQKAWFIDKLKASQATWKVWGNTQATLDMRADPHNLPDGMGKKWPDESYGGFGGGEPCTAYVERNAIYDVIAREGITGFATVAGDRHSFWAGVATKSLPPRGFEPVGVAFVTGSLSAPGMAESQEHNFPKDEPLRALFLADREGGKFETTVNLTLHHGVRAALEYARSGDIAKARALRNSENAPHVSFVDMGGHGYGVVRASLDRMDTEFVCIPRPIERASTDDGGPLRYRVLHSAKLWAKGERPVLEQTVLEGDPKLSV
;
A
#
# COMPACT_ATOMS: atom_id res chain seq x y z
N ALA A 1 18.42 -20.60 12.58
CA ALA A 1 19.45 -19.62 12.15
C ALA A 1 18.92 -18.87 10.94
N PHE A 2 19.36 -17.63 10.73
CA PHE A 2 19.03 -16.82 9.55
C PHE A 2 20.31 -16.53 8.77
N ASP A 3 20.20 -16.30 7.46
CA ASP A 3 21.32 -15.86 6.63
C ASP A 3 21.60 -14.35 6.81
N GLU A 4 22.61 -13.85 6.08
CA GLU A 4 23.02 -12.44 6.15
C GLU A 4 21.96 -11.46 5.63
N HIS A 5 20.90 -11.95 4.96
CA HIS A 5 19.79 -11.20 4.39
C HIS A 5 18.47 -11.39 5.16
N GLY A 6 18.47 -12.19 6.22
CA GLY A 6 17.30 -12.41 7.08
C GLY A 6 16.38 -13.54 6.63
N LEU A 7 16.78 -14.37 5.66
CA LEU A 7 16.06 -15.58 5.27
C LEU A 7 16.35 -16.70 6.27
N GLY A 8 15.33 -17.49 6.60
CA GLY A 8 15.49 -18.66 7.47
C GLY A 8 16.37 -19.74 6.83
N ALA A 9 17.42 -20.15 7.53
CA ALA A 9 18.41 -21.13 7.06
C ALA A 9 18.17 -22.55 7.62
N GLU A 10 16.97 -22.83 8.14
CA GLU A 10 16.61 -24.19 8.56
C GLU A 10 16.52 -25.10 7.32
N PRO A 11 17.22 -26.25 7.29
CA PRO A 11 17.36 -27.05 6.06
C PRO A 11 16.04 -27.50 5.42
N ASN A 12 15.03 -27.89 6.21
CA ASN A 12 13.74 -28.33 5.68
C ASN A 12 12.96 -27.17 5.06
N ASN A 13 13.00 -25.98 5.66
CA ASN A 13 12.43 -24.76 5.09
C ASN A 13 13.10 -24.41 3.76
N VAL A 14 14.42 -24.50 3.67
CA VAL A 14 15.17 -24.25 2.43
C VAL A 14 14.79 -25.27 1.35
N ILE A 15 14.68 -26.55 1.69
CA ILE A 15 14.22 -27.59 0.75
C ILE A 15 12.79 -27.30 0.28
N ALA A 16 11.88 -26.98 1.20
CA ALA A 16 10.48 -26.70 0.89
C ALA A 16 10.34 -25.50 -0.06
N VAL A 17 11.00 -24.38 0.25
CA VAL A 17 10.99 -23.18 -0.61
C VAL A 17 11.54 -23.48 -2.01
N ASN A 18 12.61 -24.28 -2.11
CA ASN A 18 13.21 -24.63 -3.40
C ASN A 18 12.43 -25.70 -4.17
N SER A 19 11.55 -26.46 -3.51
CA SER A 19 10.69 -27.45 -4.17
C SER A 19 9.51 -26.84 -4.94
N LEU A 20 9.15 -25.58 -4.64
CA LEU A 20 7.91 -24.95 -5.11
C LEU A 20 8.13 -23.50 -5.54
N ILE A 21 9.11 -23.28 -6.41
CA ILE A 21 9.48 -21.95 -6.91
C ILE A 21 8.34 -21.34 -7.73
N GLY A 22 7.72 -20.29 -7.19
CA GLY A 22 6.56 -19.61 -7.77
C GLY A 22 6.88 -18.39 -8.66
N TYR A 23 8.07 -17.79 -8.55
CA TYR A 23 8.39 -16.60 -9.35
C TYR A 23 8.75 -16.98 -10.80
N ARG A 24 8.28 -16.19 -11.77
CA ARG A 24 8.42 -16.45 -13.21
C ARG A 24 8.03 -15.22 -14.03
N ALA A 25 8.46 -15.18 -15.29
CA ALA A 25 8.09 -14.12 -16.21
C ALA A 25 7.29 -14.68 -17.40
N LEU A 26 6.24 -13.97 -17.79
CA LEU A 26 5.36 -14.30 -18.91
C LEU A 26 5.29 -13.11 -19.86
N ARG A 27 5.65 -13.30 -21.13
CA ARG A 27 5.66 -12.22 -22.13
C ARG A 27 4.50 -12.36 -23.11
N PHE A 28 3.74 -11.28 -23.27
CA PHE A 28 2.60 -11.15 -24.18
C PHE A 28 2.97 -10.20 -25.31
N GLY A 29 3.62 -10.76 -26.34
CA GLY A 29 4.09 -10.00 -27.49
C GLY A 29 5.06 -8.89 -27.10
N LYS A 30 4.91 -7.73 -27.74
CA LYS A 30 5.70 -6.51 -27.43
C LYS A 30 5.07 -5.66 -26.33
N ASN A 31 3.82 -5.92 -26.00
CA ASN A 31 3.03 -5.03 -25.13
C ASN A 31 3.43 -5.18 -23.67
N LEU A 32 3.50 -6.41 -23.17
CA LEU A 32 3.55 -6.65 -21.73
C LEU A 32 4.47 -7.81 -21.36
N GLU A 33 5.28 -7.60 -20.34
CA GLU A 33 5.96 -8.66 -19.60
C GLU A 33 5.45 -8.66 -18.16
N LEU A 34 4.76 -9.73 -17.78
CA LEU A 34 4.27 -9.98 -16.43
C LEU A 34 5.36 -10.72 -15.66
N ILE A 35 5.95 -10.06 -14.68
CA ILE A 35 7.00 -10.61 -13.83
C ILE A 35 6.36 -10.90 -12.46
N LEU A 36 6.12 -12.18 -12.19
CA LEU A 36 5.53 -12.67 -10.96
C LEU A 36 6.61 -12.95 -9.93
N THR A 37 6.44 -12.42 -8.72
CA THR A 37 7.32 -12.70 -7.58
C THR A 37 6.57 -13.39 -6.46
N ASP A 38 7.23 -14.30 -5.74
CA ASP A 38 6.71 -14.88 -4.50
C ASP A 38 7.17 -14.04 -3.31
N GLN A 39 6.20 -13.45 -2.61
CA GLN A 39 6.39 -12.49 -1.50
C GLN A 39 6.14 -13.11 -0.12
N ARG A 40 6.04 -14.44 -0.04
CA ARG A 40 5.80 -15.17 1.21
C ARG A 40 6.96 -16.10 1.54
N SER A 41 7.49 -16.84 0.57
CA SER A 41 8.48 -17.89 0.83
C SER A 41 9.86 -17.36 1.21
N TYR A 42 10.23 -16.16 0.73
CA TYR A 42 11.59 -15.62 0.84
C TYR A 42 11.72 -14.44 1.81
N ARG A 43 10.63 -14.07 2.49
CA ARG A 43 10.59 -12.89 3.35
C ARG A 43 11.32 -13.12 4.67
N SER A 44 11.88 -12.06 5.21
CA SER A 44 12.35 -12.04 6.60
C SER A 44 11.18 -11.90 7.58
N LYS A 45 11.49 -12.08 8.87
CA LYS A 45 10.58 -11.64 9.94
C LYS A 45 10.32 -10.14 9.79
N GLU A 46 9.05 -9.76 9.91
CA GLU A 46 8.61 -8.37 9.92
C GLU A 46 8.88 -7.76 11.32
N PRO A 47 9.45 -6.54 11.42
CA PRO A 47 9.92 -6.00 12.68
C PRO A 47 8.87 -5.26 13.52
N THR A 48 7.81 -4.70 12.94
CA THR A 48 6.77 -3.96 13.70
C THR A 48 5.83 -4.87 14.49
N GLY A 49 5.78 -6.17 14.17
CA GLY A 49 5.09 -7.18 14.96
C GLY A 49 5.88 -7.70 16.17
N ASP A 50 7.09 -7.18 16.42
CA ASP A 50 7.87 -7.58 17.60
C ASP A 50 7.28 -6.94 18.88
N PRO A 51 7.07 -7.70 19.98
CA PRO A 51 6.50 -7.17 21.21
C PRO A 51 7.25 -5.97 21.80
N ALA A 52 8.55 -5.83 21.52
CA ALA A 52 9.34 -4.67 21.94
C ALA A 52 8.83 -3.34 21.37
N THR A 53 8.11 -3.38 20.24
CA THR A 53 7.56 -2.20 19.56
C THR A 53 6.15 -1.82 20.00
N ALA A 54 5.48 -2.65 20.82
CA ALA A 54 4.08 -2.44 21.18
C ALA A 54 3.82 -1.06 21.81
N ALA A 55 4.77 -0.52 22.57
CA ALA A 55 4.66 0.81 23.18
C ALA A 55 4.81 1.97 22.18
N LEU A 56 5.36 1.72 20.98
CA LEU A 56 5.55 2.75 19.95
C LEU A 56 4.32 2.93 19.05
N GLN A 57 3.40 1.96 19.07
CA GLN A 57 2.13 2.08 18.39
C GLN A 57 1.20 2.98 19.20
N GLU A 58 0.63 3.98 18.54
CA GLU A 58 -0.28 4.95 19.17
C GLU A 58 -1.48 5.14 18.27
N LEU A 59 -2.68 5.09 18.84
CA LEU A 59 -3.91 4.97 18.05
C LEU A 59 -3.82 3.68 17.18
N PRO A 60 -4.52 3.53 16.03
CA PRO A 60 -4.27 2.40 15.14
C PRO A 60 -3.02 2.60 14.25
N PHE A 61 -2.17 3.59 14.53
CA PHE A 61 -1.05 3.96 13.67
C PHE A 61 0.31 3.63 14.28
N PHE A 62 1.26 3.34 13.40
CA PHE A 62 2.66 3.12 13.74
C PHE A 62 3.49 4.24 13.11
N PRO A 63 4.38 4.94 13.84
CA PRO A 63 5.09 6.10 13.30
C PRO A 63 5.96 5.74 12.09
N GLU A 64 5.79 6.44 10.96
CA GLU A 64 6.47 6.14 9.68
C GLU A 64 7.99 6.13 9.85
N ASP A 65 8.55 7.14 10.52
CA ASP A 65 9.99 7.26 10.76
C ASP A 65 10.56 6.10 11.59
N VAL A 66 9.77 5.60 12.56
CA VAL A 66 10.13 4.42 13.33
C VAL A 66 10.13 3.18 12.43
N GLN A 67 9.11 3.00 11.57
CA GLN A 67 9.05 1.86 10.65
C GLN A 67 10.26 1.82 9.71
N ILE A 68 10.69 2.98 9.20
CA ILE A 68 11.86 3.08 8.33
C ILE A 68 13.14 2.64 9.04
N VAL A 69 13.32 3.03 10.31
CA VAL A 69 14.49 2.60 11.10
C VAL A 69 14.44 1.09 11.39
N LEU A 70 13.27 0.56 11.75
CA LEU A 70 13.07 -0.87 12.03
C LEU A 70 13.29 -1.76 10.79
N ASP A 71 12.76 -1.31 9.65
CA ASP A 71 12.96 -1.93 8.33
C ASP A 71 14.44 -1.98 7.99
N ALA A 72 15.14 -0.84 8.05
CA ALA A 72 16.52 -0.73 7.59
C ALA A 72 17.54 -1.52 8.44
N GLY A 73 17.21 -1.81 9.70
CA GLY A 73 18.12 -2.55 10.59
C GLY A 73 19.50 -1.91 10.65
N ARG A 74 20.56 -2.69 10.42
CA ARG A 74 21.95 -2.24 10.39
C ARG A 74 22.27 -1.19 9.32
N GLU A 75 21.43 -1.08 8.29
CA GLU A 75 21.60 -0.10 7.20
C GLU A 75 21.02 1.27 7.55
N ALA A 76 20.27 1.39 8.65
CA ALA A 76 19.66 2.65 9.08
C ALA A 76 20.68 3.80 9.18
N ASN A 77 20.27 5.01 8.79
CA ASN A 77 21.11 6.22 8.75
C ASN A 77 22.43 6.07 7.99
N GLY A 78 22.44 5.26 6.92
CA GLY A 78 23.63 5.01 6.11
C GLY A 78 24.65 4.13 6.83
N GLY A 79 24.19 3.05 7.47
CA GLY A 79 25.05 2.13 8.23
C GLY A 79 25.39 2.60 9.64
N ARG A 80 24.63 3.55 10.19
CA ARG A 80 24.79 4.08 11.56
C ARG A 80 23.46 3.98 12.32
N PRO A 81 22.95 2.76 12.53
CA PRO A 81 21.67 2.56 13.18
C PRO A 81 21.69 3.17 14.59
N PRO A 82 20.60 3.84 15.02
CA PRO A 82 20.57 4.41 16.35
C PRO A 82 20.51 3.29 17.38
N GLU A 83 21.19 3.47 18.53
CA GLU A 83 21.14 2.50 19.64
C GLU A 83 19.75 2.39 20.26
N LYS A 84 18.96 3.46 20.16
CA LYS A 84 17.60 3.56 20.70
C LYS A 84 16.64 4.15 19.68
N ILE A 85 15.40 3.70 19.73
CA ILE A 85 14.29 4.19 18.92
C ILE A 85 13.38 5.01 19.83
N LYS A 86 12.98 6.18 19.35
CA LYS A 86 12.17 7.14 20.10
C LYS A 86 10.87 7.46 19.38
N PHE A 87 9.82 7.66 20.15
CA PHE A 87 8.57 8.25 19.69
C PHE A 87 7.92 9.03 20.84
N GLY A 88 7.90 10.35 20.74
CA GLY A 88 7.56 11.23 21.85
C GLY A 88 8.44 10.98 23.08
N THR A 89 7.80 10.69 24.22
CA THR A 89 8.50 10.36 25.48
C THR A 89 8.89 8.88 25.59
N ILE A 90 8.50 8.05 24.63
CA ILE A 90 8.76 6.61 24.64
C ILE A 90 10.11 6.35 23.98
N GLU A 91 10.92 5.51 24.63
CA GLU A 91 12.24 5.12 24.16
C GLU A 91 12.42 3.61 24.37
N ILE A 92 12.83 2.89 23.33
CA ILE A 92 13.18 1.46 23.39
C ILE A 92 14.58 1.23 22.86
N ALA A 93 15.21 0.11 23.25
CA ALA A 93 16.44 -0.34 22.61
C ALA A 93 16.17 -0.75 21.15
N ASN A 94 17.07 -0.40 20.24
CA ASN A 94 16.96 -0.81 18.84
C ASN A 94 17.43 -2.26 18.65
N PHE A 95 16.51 -3.21 18.79
CA PHE A 95 16.78 -4.65 18.59
C PHE A 95 17.12 -5.02 17.13
N ARG A 96 16.92 -4.11 16.18
CA ARG A 96 17.22 -4.31 14.75
C ARG A 96 18.58 -3.76 14.33
N LYS A 97 19.29 -3.03 15.20
CA LYS A 97 20.53 -2.31 14.85
C LYS A 97 21.64 -3.20 14.27
N ASP A 98 21.70 -4.47 14.66
CA ASP A 98 22.71 -5.43 14.16
C ASP A 98 22.12 -6.42 13.14
N GLN A 99 20.83 -6.28 12.80
CA GLN A 99 20.10 -7.19 11.91
C GLN A 99 20.10 -6.68 10.45
N PRO A 100 19.97 -7.55 9.44
CA PRO A 100 19.77 -7.11 8.06
C PRO A 100 18.50 -6.30 7.90
N ALA A 101 18.44 -5.46 6.85
CA ALA A 101 17.20 -4.85 6.44
C ALA A 101 16.11 -5.92 6.17
N GLN A 102 14.83 -5.56 6.33
CA GLN A 102 13.74 -6.46 5.98
C GLN A 102 13.81 -6.79 4.48
N THR A 103 13.49 -8.04 4.14
CA THR A 103 13.33 -8.47 2.75
C THR A 103 11.98 -9.16 2.57
N VAL A 104 11.38 -8.98 1.39
CA VAL A 104 10.14 -9.67 0.97
C VAL A 104 10.44 -10.69 -0.13
N LEU A 105 11.35 -10.35 -1.05
CA LEU A 105 11.75 -11.20 -2.18
C LEU A 105 12.93 -12.13 -1.83
N GLY A 106 13.70 -11.82 -0.79
CA GLY A 106 15.00 -12.44 -0.56
C GLY A 106 16.03 -12.07 -1.63
N ALA A 107 17.31 -12.39 -1.38
CA ALA A 107 18.41 -11.96 -2.23
C ALA A 107 18.32 -12.53 -3.66
N THR A 108 18.12 -13.84 -3.81
CA THR A 108 18.12 -14.52 -5.11
C THR A 108 16.98 -14.05 -6.02
N GLN A 109 15.75 -14.00 -5.50
CA GLN A 109 14.60 -13.58 -6.32
C GLN A 109 14.67 -12.09 -6.64
N LYS A 110 15.13 -11.23 -5.72
CA LYS A 110 15.33 -9.81 -6.00
C LYS A 110 16.32 -9.57 -7.13
N ALA A 111 17.46 -10.26 -7.10
CA ALA A 111 18.45 -10.18 -8.18
C ALA A 111 17.86 -10.63 -9.53
N TRP A 112 17.18 -11.78 -9.53
CA TRP A 112 16.46 -12.27 -10.72
C TRP A 112 15.42 -11.26 -11.23
N PHE A 113 14.63 -10.66 -10.33
CA PHE A 113 13.60 -9.69 -10.69
C PHE A 113 14.21 -8.44 -11.34
N ILE A 114 15.28 -7.89 -10.76
CA ILE A 114 16.03 -6.77 -11.31
C ILE A 114 16.59 -7.11 -12.71
N ASP A 115 17.16 -8.30 -12.89
CA ASP A 115 17.68 -8.72 -14.18
C ASP A 115 16.57 -8.84 -15.23
N LYS A 116 15.40 -9.34 -14.85
CA LYS A 116 14.22 -9.38 -15.74
C LYS A 116 13.73 -7.99 -16.11
N LEU A 117 13.65 -7.07 -15.16
CA LEU A 117 13.28 -5.68 -15.43
C LEU A 117 14.24 -5.03 -16.43
N LYS A 118 15.55 -5.19 -16.23
CA LYS A 118 16.59 -4.61 -17.11
C LYS A 118 16.60 -5.22 -18.50
N ALA A 119 16.37 -6.53 -18.61
CA ALA A 119 16.39 -7.23 -19.89
C ALA A 119 15.09 -7.06 -20.71
N SER A 120 13.99 -6.64 -20.07
CA SER A 120 12.68 -6.55 -20.72
C SER A 120 12.67 -5.55 -21.88
N GLN A 121 12.24 -6.01 -23.05
CA GLN A 121 11.99 -5.18 -24.23
C GLN A 121 10.49 -4.93 -24.45
N ALA A 122 9.63 -5.34 -23.51
CA ALA A 122 8.21 -5.05 -23.57
C ALA A 122 7.95 -3.57 -23.27
N THR A 123 6.88 -3.02 -23.85
CA THR A 123 6.42 -1.67 -23.53
C THR A 123 6.14 -1.56 -22.03
N TRP A 124 5.34 -2.47 -21.48
CA TRP A 124 4.94 -2.50 -20.08
C TRP A 124 5.62 -3.64 -19.32
N LYS A 125 6.25 -3.29 -18.20
CA LYS A 125 6.85 -4.23 -17.24
C LYS A 125 5.92 -4.26 -16.04
N VAL A 126 5.09 -5.30 -15.96
CA VAL A 126 4.09 -5.43 -14.90
C VAL A 126 4.65 -6.35 -13.82
N TRP A 127 4.93 -5.78 -12.65
CA TRP A 127 5.25 -6.54 -11.46
C TRP A 127 3.96 -7.08 -10.84
N GLY A 128 3.74 -8.38 -11.01
CA GLY A 128 2.66 -9.07 -10.33
C GLY A 128 3.07 -9.43 -8.91
N ASN A 129 2.45 -8.75 -7.96
CA ASN A 129 2.68 -8.86 -6.54
C ASN A 129 1.53 -9.63 -5.87
N THR A 130 1.82 -10.31 -4.76
CA THR A 130 0.76 -10.78 -3.86
C THR A 130 0.27 -9.62 -3.01
N GLN A 131 1.21 -8.85 -2.43
CA GLN A 131 0.97 -7.77 -1.49
C GLN A 131 1.27 -6.40 -2.13
N ALA A 132 0.65 -5.35 -1.62
CA ALA A 132 0.68 -4.06 -2.29
C ALA A 132 1.97 -3.25 -2.05
N THR A 133 2.30 -2.40 -3.03
CA THR A 133 3.50 -1.53 -3.01
C THR A 133 3.19 -0.08 -2.64
N LEU A 134 1.92 0.34 -2.65
CA LEU A 134 1.51 1.70 -2.26
C LEU A 134 1.47 1.83 -0.74
N ASP A 135 2.08 2.87 -0.19
CA ASP A 135 2.14 3.13 1.25
C ASP A 135 0.73 3.42 1.76
N MET A 136 0.36 2.79 2.88
CA MET A 136 -0.87 3.10 3.61
C MET A 136 -0.50 4.09 4.71
N ARG A 137 -0.88 5.37 4.53
CA ARG A 137 -0.42 6.48 5.38
C ARG A 137 -1.55 7.40 5.81
N ALA A 138 -1.46 7.90 7.03
CA ALA A 138 -2.33 8.91 7.62
C ALA A 138 -1.49 10.00 8.30
N ASP A 139 -2.11 11.15 8.59
CA ASP A 139 -1.48 12.32 9.20
C ASP A 139 -2.00 12.60 10.62
N PRO A 140 -1.78 11.68 11.58
CA PRO A 140 -2.32 11.79 12.94
C PRO A 140 -1.86 13.03 13.72
N HIS A 141 -0.75 13.67 13.32
CA HIS A 141 -0.32 14.97 13.87
C HIS A 141 -1.35 16.09 13.61
N ASN A 142 -2.25 15.93 12.64
CA ASN A 142 -3.33 16.89 12.36
C ASN A 142 -4.63 16.64 13.14
N LEU A 143 -4.67 15.63 14.03
CA LEU A 143 -5.84 15.34 14.86
C LEU A 143 -6.15 16.51 15.80
N PRO A 144 -7.43 16.91 15.95
CA PRO A 144 -7.85 17.90 16.94
C PRO A 144 -7.58 17.44 18.37
N ASP A 145 -7.37 18.40 19.27
CA ASP A 145 -7.28 18.12 20.72
C ASP A 145 -8.58 17.45 21.23
N GLY A 146 -8.43 16.55 22.20
CA GLY A 146 -9.55 15.85 22.83
C GLY A 146 -10.03 14.58 22.13
N MET A 147 -9.43 14.19 21.00
CA MET A 147 -9.75 12.94 20.30
C MET A 147 -8.91 11.72 20.72
N GLY A 148 -8.24 11.78 21.87
CA GLY A 148 -7.32 10.75 22.34
C GLY A 148 -5.96 11.33 22.69
N LYS A 149 -4.95 10.45 22.78
CA LYS A 149 -3.57 10.87 23.04
C LYS A 149 -3.03 11.64 21.84
N LYS A 150 -2.41 12.78 22.11
CA LYS A 150 -1.81 13.62 21.09
C LYS A 150 -0.66 12.89 20.41
N TRP A 151 -0.65 12.92 19.07
CA TRP A 151 0.47 12.43 18.30
C TRP A 151 1.73 13.27 18.61
N PRO A 152 2.87 12.69 18.98
CA PRO A 152 3.93 13.43 19.69
C PRO A 152 4.81 14.35 18.82
N ASP A 153 4.84 14.15 17.51
CA ASP A 153 5.71 14.87 16.58
C ASP A 153 5.04 15.09 15.21
N GLU A 154 5.76 15.58 14.21
CA GLU A 154 5.21 15.84 12.86
C GLU A 154 5.30 14.61 11.93
N SER A 155 5.64 13.43 12.46
CA SER A 155 5.70 12.22 11.64
C SER A 155 4.31 11.80 11.18
N TYR A 156 4.26 11.08 10.06
CA TYR A 156 3.05 10.44 9.58
C TYR A 156 2.88 9.07 10.25
N GLY A 157 1.65 8.57 10.27
CA GLY A 157 1.30 7.23 10.75
C GLY A 157 1.15 6.26 9.59
N GLY A 158 1.78 5.09 9.66
CA GLY A 158 1.44 3.93 8.82
C GLY A 158 0.67 2.87 9.61
N PHE A 159 0.39 1.72 8.99
CA PHE A 159 -0.49 0.69 9.55
C PHE A 159 0.24 -0.61 9.92
N GLY A 160 1.54 -0.50 10.24
CA GLY A 160 2.40 -1.66 10.47
C GLY A 160 2.83 -2.33 9.17
N GLY A 161 3.66 -3.37 9.30
CA GLY A 161 4.51 -3.81 8.20
C GLY A 161 4.32 -5.23 7.70
N GLY A 162 5.19 -5.57 6.76
CA GLY A 162 5.33 -6.90 6.18
C GLY A 162 4.90 -7.00 4.73
N GLU A 163 4.38 -5.92 4.17
CA GLU A 163 4.15 -5.78 2.73
C GLU A 163 5.36 -5.11 2.05
N PRO A 164 5.52 -5.23 0.73
CA PRO A 164 6.49 -4.46 -0.04
C PRO A 164 6.46 -2.96 0.24
N CYS A 165 5.29 -2.38 0.54
CA CYS A 165 5.17 -0.96 0.85
C CYS A 165 5.88 -0.53 2.16
N THR A 166 6.22 -1.49 3.03
CA THR A 166 6.92 -1.27 4.31
C THR A 166 8.33 -1.85 4.35
N ALA A 167 8.72 -2.62 3.32
CA ALA A 167 10.09 -3.06 3.11
C ALA A 167 10.89 -1.94 2.41
N TYR A 168 11.01 -0.78 3.07
CA TYR A 168 11.49 0.46 2.45
C TYR A 168 12.85 0.25 1.78
N VAL A 169 13.84 -0.34 2.45
CA VAL A 169 15.17 -0.57 1.84
C VAL A 169 15.08 -1.38 0.56
N GLU A 170 14.35 -2.50 0.57
CA GLU A 170 14.22 -3.38 -0.60
C GLU A 170 13.43 -2.74 -1.75
N ARG A 171 12.26 -2.17 -1.45
CA ARG A 171 11.42 -1.46 -2.42
C ARG A 171 12.20 -0.31 -3.06
N ASN A 172 12.91 0.46 -2.24
CA ASN A 172 13.67 1.61 -2.67
C ASN A 172 14.83 1.20 -3.60
N ALA A 173 15.53 0.12 -3.29
CA ALA A 173 16.60 -0.40 -4.16
C ALA A 173 16.07 -0.79 -5.55
N ILE A 174 14.87 -1.37 -5.63
CA ILE A 174 14.19 -1.69 -6.90
C ILE A 174 13.83 -0.41 -7.65
N TYR A 175 13.20 0.55 -6.98
CA TYR A 175 12.80 1.81 -7.60
C TYR A 175 14.00 2.67 -8.05
N ASP A 176 15.11 2.63 -7.30
CA ASP A 176 16.37 3.27 -7.67
C ASP A 176 16.96 2.66 -8.96
N VAL A 177 16.84 1.34 -9.14
CA VAL A 177 17.23 0.69 -10.41
C VAL A 177 16.36 1.17 -11.56
N ILE A 178 15.03 1.20 -11.38
CA ILE A 178 14.09 1.65 -12.42
C ILE A 178 14.42 3.07 -12.85
N ALA A 179 14.62 3.99 -11.91
CA ALA A 179 15.00 5.37 -12.17
C ALA A 179 16.36 5.47 -12.87
N ARG A 180 17.41 4.82 -12.34
CA ARG A 180 18.78 4.90 -12.86
C ARG A 180 18.91 4.35 -14.28
N GLU A 181 18.30 3.19 -14.55
CA GLU A 181 18.33 2.57 -15.87
C GLU A 181 17.38 3.29 -16.86
N GLY A 182 16.40 4.05 -16.34
CA GLY A 182 15.41 4.76 -17.13
C GLY A 182 14.35 3.83 -17.70
N ILE A 183 13.91 2.86 -16.91
CA ILE A 183 12.89 1.88 -17.29
C ILE A 183 11.53 2.58 -17.33
N THR A 184 10.92 2.62 -18.50
CA THR A 184 9.56 3.15 -18.72
C THR A 184 8.52 2.03 -18.75
N GLY A 185 7.24 2.41 -18.58
CA GLY A 185 6.11 1.48 -18.59
C GLY A 185 6.10 0.51 -17.40
N PHE A 186 6.66 0.90 -16.25
CA PHE A 186 6.63 0.09 -15.05
C PHE A 186 5.28 0.20 -14.32
N ALA A 187 4.66 -0.94 -14.03
CA ALA A 187 3.42 -1.00 -13.27
C ALA A 187 3.47 -2.09 -12.20
N THR A 188 2.76 -1.91 -11.09
CA THR A 188 2.52 -2.96 -10.10
C THR A 188 1.05 -3.34 -10.07
N VAL A 189 0.76 -4.63 -9.94
CA VAL A 189 -0.59 -5.15 -9.70
C VAL A 189 -0.55 -6.05 -8.46
N ALA A 190 -1.51 -5.91 -7.55
CA ALA A 190 -1.55 -6.65 -6.29
C ALA A 190 -2.99 -6.95 -5.81
N GLY A 191 -3.10 -7.83 -4.81
CA GLY A 191 -4.31 -8.09 -4.04
C GLY A 191 -4.04 -7.94 -2.53
N ASP A 192 -4.39 -8.97 -1.74
CA ASP A 192 -4.17 -9.10 -0.27
C ASP A 192 -4.94 -8.10 0.61
N ARG A 193 -4.98 -6.82 0.26
CA ARG A 193 -5.55 -5.74 1.10
C ARG A 193 -7.07 -5.69 1.21
N HIS A 194 -7.79 -6.53 0.46
CA HIS A 194 -9.26 -6.53 0.39
C HIS A 194 -9.83 -5.12 0.16
N SER A 195 -9.19 -4.37 -0.74
CA SER A 195 -9.50 -2.97 -1.04
C SER A 195 -8.95 -2.58 -2.39
N PHE A 196 -9.60 -1.62 -3.05
CA PHE A 196 -9.07 -1.07 -4.31
C PHE A 196 -8.11 0.07 -4.03
N TRP A 197 -6.99 0.13 -4.75
CA TRP A 197 -6.05 1.25 -4.70
C TRP A 197 -5.49 1.55 -6.06
N ALA A 198 -5.43 2.83 -6.45
CA ALA A 198 -4.69 3.26 -7.62
C ALA A 198 -3.81 4.46 -7.29
N GLY A 199 -2.61 4.48 -7.87
CA GLY A 199 -1.64 5.53 -7.60
C GLY A 199 -0.35 5.37 -8.37
N VAL A 200 0.68 6.05 -7.89
CA VAL A 200 2.03 6.01 -8.47
C VAL A 200 3.04 5.39 -7.50
N ALA A 201 3.95 4.59 -8.04
CA ALA A 201 5.02 3.94 -7.30
C ALA A 201 6.17 4.91 -7.06
N THR A 202 6.48 5.21 -5.80
CA THR A 202 7.56 6.13 -5.39
C THR A 202 8.35 5.55 -4.22
N LYS A 203 9.62 5.94 -4.13
CA LYS A 203 10.56 5.54 -3.07
C LYS A 203 10.14 6.09 -1.70
N SER A 204 9.71 7.35 -1.70
CA SER A 204 9.38 8.11 -0.50
C SER A 204 8.26 9.09 -0.77
N LEU A 205 7.72 9.64 0.31
CA LEU A 205 6.63 10.60 0.33
C LEU A 205 7.03 11.86 1.11
N PRO A 206 6.38 13.01 0.86
CA PRO A 206 6.60 14.23 1.63
C PRO A 206 6.55 14.00 3.14
N PRO A 207 7.41 14.69 3.92
CA PRO A 207 8.30 15.79 3.50
C PRO A 207 9.60 15.33 2.82
N ARG A 208 9.81 14.01 2.66
CA ARG A 208 10.94 13.48 1.87
C ARG A 208 10.66 13.65 0.37
N GLY A 209 11.68 13.38 -0.45
CA GLY A 209 11.55 13.51 -1.91
C GLY A 209 10.41 12.66 -2.48
N PHE A 210 9.75 13.16 -3.53
CA PHE A 210 8.64 12.50 -4.20
C PHE A 210 8.97 12.34 -5.69
N GLU A 211 9.47 11.15 -6.04
CA GLU A 211 9.95 10.82 -7.39
C GLU A 211 9.28 9.53 -7.88
N PRO A 212 8.09 9.64 -8.49
CA PRO A 212 7.38 8.48 -9.01
C PRO A 212 8.09 7.82 -10.20
N VAL A 213 8.14 6.49 -10.21
CA VAL A 213 8.83 5.67 -11.23
C VAL A 213 7.89 4.72 -11.98
N GLY A 214 6.64 4.59 -11.55
CA GLY A 214 5.63 3.80 -12.24
C GLY A 214 4.23 4.00 -11.68
N VAL A 215 3.29 3.19 -12.13
CA VAL A 215 1.89 3.17 -11.66
C VAL A 215 1.62 1.93 -10.83
N ALA A 216 0.66 1.98 -9.92
CA ALA A 216 0.37 0.87 -9.01
C ALA A 216 -1.14 0.68 -8.84
N PHE A 217 -1.57 -0.59 -8.87
CA PHE A 217 -2.96 -0.98 -8.77
C PHE A 217 -3.13 -2.13 -7.78
N VAL A 218 -4.07 -2.00 -6.84
CA VAL A 218 -4.49 -3.06 -5.93
C VAL A 218 -5.94 -3.35 -6.21
N THR A 219 -6.27 -4.61 -6.48
CA THR A 219 -7.66 -5.04 -6.68
C THR A 219 -8.37 -5.27 -5.36
N GLY A 220 -9.66 -4.96 -5.31
CA GLY A 220 -10.54 -5.35 -4.23
C GLY A 220 -10.62 -6.87 -4.07
N SER A 221 -11.16 -7.31 -2.94
CA SER A 221 -11.45 -8.72 -2.70
C SER A 221 -12.70 -9.14 -3.47
N LEU A 222 -12.79 -10.41 -3.87
CA LEU A 222 -14.02 -10.95 -4.43
C LEU A 222 -15.09 -11.15 -3.34
N SER A 223 -14.69 -11.60 -2.15
CA SER A 223 -15.62 -11.91 -1.06
C SER A 223 -15.03 -11.78 0.35
N ALA A 224 -13.71 -11.58 0.47
CA ALA A 224 -13.08 -11.48 1.77
C ALA A 224 -13.39 -10.09 2.39
N PRO A 225 -13.80 -10.02 3.67
CA PRO A 225 -14.17 -8.75 4.30
C PRO A 225 -13.02 -7.73 4.25
N GLY A 226 -13.35 -6.50 3.85
CA GLY A 226 -12.44 -5.35 3.89
C GLY A 226 -12.32 -4.74 5.28
N MET A 227 -11.44 -3.75 5.42
CA MET A 227 -11.23 -3.05 6.69
C MET A 227 -12.51 -2.39 7.20
N ALA A 228 -13.27 -1.76 6.31
CA ALA A 228 -14.50 -1.04 6.69
C ALA A 228 -15.51 -1.98 7.39
N GLU A 229 -15.70 -3.17 6.82
CA GLU A 229 -16.60 -4.19 7.37
C GLU A 229 -16.09 -4.78 8.68
N SER A 230 -14.77 -4.98 8.80
CA SER A 230 -14.20 -5.45 10.06
C SER A 230 -14.41 -4.42 11.18
N GLN A 231 -14.18 -3.14 10.88
CA GLN A 231 -14.36 -2.06 11.87
C GLN A 231 -15.83 -1.79 12.20
N GLU A 232 -16.76 -2.15 11.31
CA GLU A 232 -18.21 -2.06 11.58
C GLU A 232 -18.55 -2.82 12.86
N HIS A 233 -17.96 -4.01 13.03
CA HIS A 233 -18.25 -4.92 14.13
C HIS A 233 -17.29 -4.79 15.31
N ASN A 234 -16.01 -4.48 15.06
CA ASN A 234 -14.96 -4.54 16.08
C ASN A 234 -14.68 -3.20 16.77
N PHE A 235 -15.08 -2.07 16.17
CA PHE A 235 -14.73 -0.75 16.70
C PHE A 235 -15.89 -0.14 17.51
N PRO A 236 -15.74 0.15 18.82
CA PRO A 236 -16.83 0.66 19.64
C PRO A 236 -17.45 1.96 19.10
N LYS A 237 -18.77 2.11 19.20
CA LYS A 237 -19.50 3.26 18.63
C LYS A 237 -19.19 4.58 19.32
N ASP A 238 -18.78 4.53 20.58
CA ASP A 238 -18.43 5.66 21.44
C ASP A 238 -16.92 6.00 21.40
N GLU A 239 -16.12 5.24 20.66
CA GLU A 239 -14.69 5.52 20.49
C GLU A 239 -14.46 6.77 19.63
N PRO A 240 -13.81 7.84 20.15
CA PRO A 240 -13.62 9.08 19.41
C PRO A 240 -12.95 8.92 18.04
N LEU A 241 -12.04 7.95 17.91
CA LEU A 241 -11.31 7.70 16.67
C LEU A 241 -12.12 6.92 15.63
N ARG A 242 -13.32 6.42 15.96
CA ARG A 242 -14.17 5.69 15.02
C ARG A 242 -14.46 6.50 13.77
N ALA A 243 -14.63 7.82 13.89
CA ALA A 243 -14.90 8.73 12.77
C ALA A 243 -13.79 8.77 11.71
N LEU A 244 -12.56 8.37 12.05
CA LEU A 244 -11.46 8.22 11.09
C LEU A 244 -11.64 6.99 10.19
N PHE A 245 -12.47 6.04 10.60
CA PHE A 245 -12.67 4.78 9.91
C PHE A 245 -14.03 4.65 9.27
N LEU A 246 -15.06 4.99 10.06
CA LEU A 246 -16.45 4.86 9.72
C LEU A 246 -17.23 6.09 10.17
N ALA A 247 -18.16 6.54 9.32
CA ALA A 247 -19.20 7.46 9.71
C ALA A 247 -20.52 6.70 9.83
N ASP A 248 -21.04 6.55 11.04
CA ASP A 248 -22.35 5.94 11.26
C ASP A 248 -23.47 6.85 10.72
N ARG A 249 -24.50 6.22 10.15
CA ARG A 249 -25.66 6.85 9.52
C ARG A 249 -26.95 6.22 10.04
N GLU A 250 -28.07 6.88 9.76
CA GLU A 250 -29.40 6.38 10.15
C GLU A 250 -29.67 4.96 9.63
N GLY A 251 -30.45 4.20 10.39
CA GLY A 251 -30.82 2.83 10.04
C GLY A 251 -29.67 1.82 10.14
N GLY A 252 -28.62 2.14 10.90
CA GLY A 252 -27.48 1.22 11.11
C GLY A 252 -26.52 1.14 9.92
N LYS A 253 -26.64 2.04 8.94
CA LYS A 253 -25.71 2.14 7.82
C LYS A 253 -24.42 2.84 8.26
N PHE A 254 -23.36 2.64 7.50
CA PHE A 254 -22.10 3.35 7.69
C PHE A 254 -21.49 3.75 6.35
N GLU A 255 -20.57 4.72 6.39
CA GLU A 255 -19.76 5.12 5.24
C GLU A 255 -18.27 5.05 5.58
N THR A 256 -17.44 4.68 4.61
CA THR A 256 -16.03 4.33 4.78
C THR A 256 -15.10 5.56 4.83
N THR A 257 -15.12 6.32 5.93
CA THR A 257 -14.27 7.50 6.10
C THR A 257 -12.77 7.20 6.16
N VAL A 258 -12.36 5.94 6.40
CA VAL A 258 -10.94 5.54 6.26
C VAL A 258 -10.39 5.84 4.86
N ASN A 259 -11.22 5.85 3.81
CA ASN A 259 -10.79 6.26 2.47
C ASN A 259 -10.29 7.72 2.49
N LEU A 260 -10.99 8.61 3.19
CA LEU A 260 -10.58 10.01 3.36
C LEU A 260 -9.36 10.13 4.28
N THR A 261 -9.29 9.36 5.36
CA THR A 261 -8.11 9.34 6.25
C THR A 261 -6.83 8.99 5.49
N LEU A 262 -6.91 7.97 4.62
CA LEU A 262 -5.78 7.50 3.83
C LEU A 262 -5.45 8.40 2.64
N HIS A 263 -6.45 9.01 2.00
CA HIS A 263 -6.25 9.81 0.79
C HIS A 263 -6.05 11.30 1.09
N HIS A 264 -6.94 11.90 1.89
CA HIS A 264 -7.03 13.34 2.10
C HIS A 264 -6.58 13.78 3.50
N GLY A 265 -6.43 12.85 4.45
CA GLY A 265 -5.99 13.10 5.82
C GLY A 265 -7.12 13.11 6.84
N VAL A 266 -6.75 13.08 8.13
CA VAL A 266 -7.65 12.90 9.27
C VAL A 266 -8.71 14.01 9.37
N ARG A 267 -8.35 15.26 9.05
CA ARG A 267 -9.29 16.39 9.10
C ARG A 267 -10.42 16.27 8.06
N ALA A 268 -10.11 15.77 6.87
CA ALA A 268 -11.10 15.51 5.83
C ALA A 268 -12.09 14.42 6.27
N ALA A 269 -11.58 13.32 6.86
CA ALA A 269 -12.41 12.25 7.39
C ALA A 269 -13.37 12.74 8.48
N LEU A 270 -12.88 13.54 9.42
CA LEU A 270 -13.68 14.07 10.53
C LEU A 270 -14.75 15.05 10.07
N GLU A 271 -14.41 15.95 9.14
CA GLU A 271 -15.40 16.87 8.57
C GLU A 271 -16.51 16.13 7.83
N TYR A 272 -16.17 15.09 7.07
CA TYR A 272 -17.18 14.26 6.41
C TYR A 272 -18.04 13.48 7.40
N ALA A 273 -17.43 12.89 8.43
CA ALA A 273 -18.16 12.15 9.46
C ALA A 273 -19.21 13.04 10.13
N ARG A 274 -18.83 14.28 10.45
CA ARG A 274 -19.67 15.30 11.08
C ARG A 274 -20.75 15.87 10.18
N SER A 275 -20.43 16.18 8.92
CA SER A 275 -21.30 16.99 8.05
C SER A 275 -22.02 16.20 6.95
N GLY A 276 -21.47 15.05 6.54
CA GLY A 276 -21.87 14.33 5.33
C GLY A 276 -21.51 15.04 4.02
N ASP A 277 -20.80 16.17 4.07
CA ASP A 277 -20.48 17.01 2.91
C ASP A 277 -19.07 16.69 2.38
N ILE A 278 -19.03 16.01 1.23
CA ILE A 278 -17.78 15.59 0.59
C ILE A 278 -16.96 16.77 0.05
N ALA A 279 -17.60 17.87 -0.36
CA ALA A 279 -16.89 19.04 -0.87
C ALA A 279 -16.15 19.76 0.27
N LYS A 280 -16.80 19.92 1.42
CA LYS A 280 -16.15 20.46 2.63
C LYS A 280 -15.01 19.58 3.12
N ALA A 281 -15.21 18.26 3.14
CA ALA A 281 -14.18 17.32 3.53
C ALA A 281 -12.94 17.42 2.62
N ARG A 282 -13.11 17.40 1.29
CA ARG A 282 -12.00 17.54 0.32
C ARG A 282 -11.28 18.88 0.41
N ALA A 283 -11.97 19.95 0.79
CA ALA A 283 -11.35 21.26 1.00
C ALA A 283 -10.35 21.27 2.17
N LEU A 284 -10.40 20.28 3.07
CA LEU A 284 -9.47 20.11 4.19
C LEU A 284 -8.31 19.15 3.88
N ARG A 285 -8.10 18.79 2.61
CA ARG A 285 -7.04 17.87 2.20
C ARG A 285 -5.67 18.33 2.68
N ASN A 286 -4.93 17.42 3.29
CA ASN A 286 -3.48 17.52 3.40
C ASN A 286 -2.82 16.97 2.13
N SER A 287 -2.29 17.85 1.27
CA SER A 287 -1.63 17.46 0.02
C SER A 287 -0.37 16.62 0.22
N GLU A 288 0.24 16.74 1.41
CA GLU A 288 1.41 15.96 1.74
C GLU A 288 1.07 14.57 2.26
N ASN A 289 -0.17 14.26 2.68
CA ASN A 289 -0.52 12.97 3.31
C ASN A 289 -0.35 11.76 2.39
N ALA A 290 -0.88 11.80 1.17
CA ALA A 290 -0.77 10.67 0.25
C ALA A 290 -0.78 11.13 -1.21
N PRO A 291 0.20 11.94 -1.66
CA PRO A 291 0.25 12.41 -3.04
C PRO A 291 0.46 11.27 -4.06
N HIS A 292 0.90 10.10 -3.60
CA HIS A 292 1.01 8.89 -4.42
C HIS A 292 -0.32 8.19 -4.69
N VAL A 293 -1.36 8.46 -3.90
CA VAL A 293 -2.68 7.82 -4.02
C VAL A 293 -3.61 8.72 -4.82
N SER A 294 -4.29 8.13 -5.80
CA SER A 294 -5.35 8.77 -6.59
C SER A 294 -6.73 8.16 -6.33
N PHE A 295 -6.76 6.90 -5.89
CA PHE A 295 -7.97 6.14 -5.59
C PHE A 295 -7.72 5.20 -4.42
N VAL A 296 -8.65 5.14 -3.46
CA VAL A 296 -8.66 4.15 -2.38
C VAL A 296 -10.07 3.77 -1.97
N ASP A 297 -10.37 2.46 -1.93
CA ASP A 297 -11.65 1.96 -1.44
C ASP A 297 -11.46 0.77 -0.48
N MET A 298 -11.46 1.08 0.81
CA MET A 298 -11.29 0.14 1.91
C MET A 298 -12.53 -0.71 2.24
N GLY A 299 -13.63 -0.48 1.52
CA GLY A 299 -14.87 -1.26 1.63
C GLY A 299 -15.34 -1.85 0.29
N GLY A 300 -14.52 -1.74 -0.76
CA GLY A 300 -14.89 -2.21 -2.10
C GLY A 300 -14.59 -3.68 -2.33
N HIS A 301 -15.56 -4.39 -2.92
CA HIS A 301 -15.39 -5.75 -3.46
C HIS A 301 -15.43 -5.72 -4.98
N GLY A 302 -14.74 -6.66 -5.62
CA GLY A 302 -14.78 -6.86 -7.06
C GLY A 302 -13.42 -7.22 -7.63
N TYR A 303 -13.12 -6.71 -8.82
CA TYR A 303 -11.91 -7.07 -9.56
C TYR A 303 -11.37 -5.91 -10.40
N GLY A 304 -10.08 -6.02 -10.76
CA GLY A 304 -9.40 -5.13 -11.70
C GLY A 304 -9.23 -5.78 -13.08
N VAL A 305 -9.37 -4.98 -14.15
CA VAL A 305 -9.08 -5.40 -15.52
C VAL A 305 -8.00 -4.50 -16.11
N VAL A 306 -6.86 -5.07 -16.47
CA VAL A 306 -5.74 -4.33 -17.09
C VAL A 306 -5.72 -4.57 -18.60
N ARG A 307 -5.66 -3.50 -19.39
CA ARG A 307 -5.40 -3.52 -20.83
C ARG A 307 -4.14 -2.72 -21.13
N ALA A 308 -3.16 -3.34 -21.77
CA ALA A 308 -1.88 -2.73 -22.09
C ALA A 308 -1.67 -2.65 -23.61
N SER A 309 -1.80 -1.45 -24.16
CA SER A 309 -1.49 -1.11 -25.55
C SER A 309 -0.05 -0.59 -25.67
N LEU A 310 0.40 -0.22 -26.87
CA LEU A 310 1.78 0.25 -27.07
C LEU A 310 2.05 1.64 -26.48
N ASP A 311 1.02 2.46 -26.32
CA ASP A 311 1.10 3.86 -25.88
C ASP A 311 0.36 4.12 -24.57
N ARG A 312 -0.42 3.15 -24.06
CA ARG A 312 -1.28 3.35 -22.89
C ARG A 312 -1.57 2.05 -22.13
N MET A 313 -1.68 2.18 -20.81
CA MET A 313 -2.20 1.17 -19.90
C MET A 313 -3.50 1.69 -19.26
N ASP A 314 -4.55 0.89 -19.41
CA ASP A 314 -5.89 1.16 -18.88
C ASP A 314 -6.23 0.10 -17.83
N THR A 315 -6.50 0.53 -16.60
CA THR A 315 -6.91 -0.34 -15.49
C THR A 315 -8.30 0.04 -15.01
N GLU A 316 -9.29 -0.81 -15.26
CA GLU A 316 -10.65 -0.65 -14.75
C GLU A 316 -10.80 -1.34 -13.40
N PHE A 317 -11.28 -0.62 -12.39
CA PHE A 317 -11.83 -1.21 -11.18
C PHE A 317 -13.32 -1.38 -11.33
N VAL A 318 -13.77 -2.62 -11.22
CA VAL A 318 -15.17 -3.03 -11.28
C VAL A 318 -15.58 -3.39 -9.87
N CYS A 319 -16.33 -2.50 -9.21
CA CYS A 319 -16.77 -2.71 -7.84
C CYS A 319 -18.22 -3.22 -7.82
N ILE A 320 -18.41 -4.36 -7.18
CA ILE A 320 -19.72 -4.97 -6.93
C ILE A 320 -20.26 -4.53 -5.56
N PRO A 321 -21.58 -4.61 -5.33
CA PRO A 321 -22.16 -4.56 -4.00
C PRO A 321 -21.53 -5.60 -3.08
N ARG A 322 -21.62 -5.36 -1.77
CA ARG A 322 -21.14 -6.29 -0.74
C ARG A 322 -21.70 -7.70 -1.02
N PRO A 323 -20.85 -8.73 -1.21
CA PRO A 323 -21.28 -10.04 -1.68
C PRO A 323 -21.86 -10.91 -0.54
N ILE A 324 -22.86 -10.39 0.16
CA ILE A 324 -23.59 -11.10 1.23
C ILE A 324 -24.80 -11.88 0.71
N GLU A 325 -25.25 -11.56 -0.50
CA GLU A 325 -26.34 -12.25 -1.18
C GLU A 325 -25.84 -12.75 -2.54
N ARG A 326 -26.35 -13.91 -2.96
CA ARG A 326 -26.02 -14.49 -4.27
C ARG A 326 -26.76 -13.72 -5.37
N ALA A 327 -26.04 -13.31 -6.41
CA ALA A 327 -26.66 -12.76 -7.62
C ALA A 327 -27.62 -13.78 -8.27
N SER A 328 -28.78 -13.32 -8.74
CA SER A 328 -29.79 -14.17 -9.39
C SER A 328 -29.52 -14.44 -10.87
N THR A 329 -28.53 -13.77 -11.45
CA THR A 329 -28.14 -13.77 -12.86
C THR A 329 -26.64 -13.98 -13.01
N ASP A 330 -26.22 -14.51 -14.17
CA ASP A 330 -24.81 -14.82 -14.46
C ASP A 330 -23.94 -13.58 -14.72
N ASP A 331 -24.55 -12.40 -14.86
CA ASP A 331 -23.86 -11.12 -15.05
C ASP A 331 -23.26 -10.54 -13.75
N GLY A 332 -23.46 -11.22 -12.61
CA GLY A 332 -22.94 -10.81 -11.31
C GLY A 332 -23.74 -9.72 -10.60
N GLY A 333 -24.86 -9.28 -11.18
CA GLY A 333 -25.72 -8.23 -10.63
C GLY A 333 -25.23 -6.80 -10.89
N PRO A 334 -25.85 -5.80 -10.25
CA PRO A 334 -25.50 -4.40 -10.47
C PRO A 334 -24.10 -4.09 -9.95
N LEU A 335 -23.46 -3.06 -10.52
CA LEU A 335 -22.20 -2.54 -10.01
C LEU A 335 -22.44 -1.39 -9.04
N ARG A 336 -21.57 -1.26 -8.03
CA ARG A 336 -21.50 -0.04 -7.21
C ARG A 336 -20.83 1.09 -7.99
N TYR A 337 -19.75 0.78 -8.69
CA TYR A 337 -19.11 1.68 -9.64
C TYR A 337 -18.19 0.94 -10.60
N ARG A 338 -17.81 1.64 -11.66
CA ARG A 338 -16.70 1.30 -12.54
C ARG A 338 -15.81 2.51 -12.75
N VAL A 339 -14.53 2.41 -12.42
CA VAL A 339 -13.56 3.51 -12.54
C VAL A 339 -12.38 3.08 -13.39
N LEU A 340 -12.12 3.82 -14.46
CA LEU A 340 -10.97 3.66 -15.33
C LEU A 340 -9.81 4.53 -14.85
N HIS A 341 -8.65 3.92 -14.71
CA HIS A 341 -7.37 4.60 -14.47
C HIS A 341 -6.49 4.41 -15.70
N SER A 342 -6.03 5.49 -16.31
CA SER A 342 -5.30 5.47 -17.57
C SER A 342 -3.93 6.12 -17.42
N ALA A 343 -2.90 5.43 -17.87
CA ALA A 343 -1.53 5.94 -17.92
C ALA A 343 -1.03 5.88 -19.36
N LYS A 344 -0.67 7.03 -19.92
CA LYS A 344 0.11 7.08 -21.17
C LYS A 344 1.52 6.59 -20.89
N LEU A 345 2.14 5.92 -21.87
CA LEU A 345 3.55 5.58 -21.80
C LEU A 345 4.38 6.85 -21.70
N TRP A 346 5.18 6.95 -20.65
CA TRP A 346 6.09 8.09 -20.42
C TRP A 346 7.45 7.85 -21.06
N ALA A 347 8.14 8.94 -21.41
CA ALA A 347 9.51 8.88 -21.87
C ALA A 347 10.49 8.66 -20.69
N LYS A 348 11.74 8.30 -21.00
CA LYS A 348 12.80 8.17 -20.00
C LYS A 348 13.01 9.51 -19.28
N GLY A 349 12.93 9.47 -17.95
CA GLY A 349 13.09 10.66 -17.10
C GLY A 349 11.79 11.45 -16.87
N GLU A 350 10.70 11.12 -17.57
CA GLU A 350 9.38 11.68 -17.28
C GLU A 350 8.69 10.90 -16.16
N ARG A 351 7.79 11.59 -15.46
CA ARG A 351 6.98 10.99 -14.40
C ARG A 351 5.73 10.33 -14.99
N PRO A 352 5.30 9.16 -14.47
CA PRO A 352 3.99 8.60 -14.82
C PRO A 352 2.88 9.55 -14.36
N VAL A 353 1.84 9.68 -15.18
CA VAL A 353 0.61 10.40 -14.85
C VAL A 353 -0.55 9.44 -14.98
N LEU A 354 -1.43 9.42 -13.97
CA LEU A 354 -2.62 8.58 -13.94
C LEU A 354 -3.86 9.46 -14.05
N GLU A 355 -4.58 9.32 -15.15
CA GLU A 355 -5.86 9.98 -15.41
C GLU A 355 -6.99 9.06 -14.92
N GLN A 356 -8.01 9.61 -14.26
CA GLN A 356 -9.12 8.84 -13.70
C GLN A 356 -10.45 9.25 -14.32
N THR A 357 -11.27 8.28 -14.70
CA THR A 357 -12.63 8.49 -15.23
C THR A 357 -13.62 7.54 -14.58
N VAL A 358 -14.71 8.08 -14.03
CA VAL A 358 -15.84 7.25 -13.55
C VAL A 358 -16.70 6.89 -14.75
N LEU A 359 -16.82 5.59 -15.04
CA LEU A 359 -17.59 5.06 -16.17
C LEU A 359 -19.03 4.72 -15.77
N GLU A 360 -19.24 4.28 -14.54
CA GLU A 360 -20.53 3.84 -14.00
C GLU A 360 -20.56 4.06 -12.49
N GLY A 361 -21.74 4.36 -11.93
CA GLY A 361 -21.95 4.48 -10.48
C GLY A 361 -21.23 5.67 -9.84
N ASP A 362 -20.99 5.58 -8.52
CA ASP A 362 -20.36 6.63 -7.74
C ASP A 362 -19.34 6.03 -6.73
N PRO A 363 -18.03 6.27 -6.92
CA PRO A 363 -17.00 5.85 -5.96
C PRO A 363 -16.95 6.73 -4.70
N LYS A 364 -17.66 7.87 -4.70
CA LYS A 364 -17.88 8.79 -3.57
C LYS A 364 -16.61 9.14 -2.79
N LEU A 365 -16.37 8.46 -1.66
CA LEU A 365 -15.27 8.73 -0.73
C LEU A 365 -13.92 8.21 -1.23
N SER A 366 -13.92 7.42 -2.31
CA SER A 366 -12.71 6.77 -2.81
C SER A 366 -11.83 7.66 -3.68
N VAL A 367 -12.30 8.87 -4.03
CA VAL A 367 -11.61 9.81 -4.94
C VAL A 367 -11.24 11.13 -4.27
#